data_AF-A0A254REA6-F1
#
_entry.id   AF-A0A254REA6-F1
#
_cell.length_a   1.000
_cell.length_b   1.000
_cell.length_c   1.000
_cell.angle_alpha   90.00
_cell.angle_beta   90.00
_cell.angle_gamma   90.00
#
_symmetry.space_group_name_H-M   'P 1'
#
loop_
_entity.id
_entity.type
_entity.pdbx_description
1 polymer ?
#
loop_
_entity_poly.entity_id
_entity_poly.type
_entity_poly.pdbx_seq_one_letter_code
_entity_poly.pdbx_strand_id
1 'polypeptide(L)'
;MKLQNAYIAESGDQLGNWFLIGYKGPGTVTTAGSKTTAETSASTNFVYTGEFAGSVVLATGGIGWKAANKAKLNDCAGDGATYNWTITIAAGSAAGEATYTPNVANDNCETLTPSFKSIK
;
A
#
# COMPACT_ATOMS: atom_id res chain seq x y z
N MET A 1 -5.00 8.89 1.11
CA MET A 1 -5.42 8.03 -0.04
C MET A 1 -6.83 8.40 -0.52
N LYS A 2 -7.01 9.00 -1.70
CA LYS A 2 -8.32 9.49 -2.14
C LYS A 2 -9.22 8.41 -2.78
N LEU A 3 -8.65 7.53 -3.60
CA LEU A 3 -9.41 6.46 -4.29
C LEU A 3 -9.96 5.41 -3.31
N GLN A 4 -9.19 5.06 -2.28
CA GLN A 4 -9.64 4.17 -1.23
C GLN A 4 -10.82 4.74 -0.44
N ASN A 5 -10.77 6.04 -0.08
CA ASN A 5 -11.89 6.71 0.59
C ASN A 5 -13.15 6.74 -0.28
N ALA A 6 -13.01 6.97 -1.59
CA ALA A 6 -14.14 6.92 -2.52
C ALA A 6 -14.77 5.51 -2.53
N TYR A 7 -13.95 4.46 -2.60
CA TYR A 7 -14.43 3.09 -2.56
C TYR A 7 -15.14 2.74 -1.25
N ILE A 8 -14.60 3.17 -0.10
CA ILE A 8 -15.28 2.98 1.21
C ILE A 8 -16.63 3.68 1.21
N ALA A 9 -16.71 4.92 0.72
CA ALA A 9 -17.95 5.68 0.67
C ALA A 9 -19.02 5.02 -0.24
N GLU A 10 -18.61 4.38 -1.33
CA GLU A 10 -19.52 3.68 -2.25
C GLU A 10 -19.94 2.29 -1.73
N SER A 11 -19.03 1.59 -1.07
CA SER A 11 -19.25 0.22 -0.56
C SER A 11 -19.82 0.16 0.86
N GLY A 12 -19.85 1.29 1.58
CA GLY A 12 -20.31 1.43 2.95
C GLY A 12 -19.23 1.15 3.99
N ASP A 13 -18.50 0.04 3.86
CA ASP A 13 -17.53 -0.39 4.87
C ASP A 13 -16.40 -1.28 4.33
N GLN A 14 -16.13 -1.27 3.02
CA GLN A 14 -15.14 -2.17 2.42
C GLN A 14 -13.85 -1.44 2.03
N LEU A 15 -12.73 -2.12 2.23
CA LEU A 15 -11.44 -1.79 1.65
C LEU A 15 -11.23 -2.62 0.39
N GLY A 16 -11.10 -1.96 -0.76
CA GLY A 16 -10.78 -2.62 -2.03
C GLY A 16 -9.29 -2.77 -2.28
N ASN A 17 -8.91 -3.77 -3.06
CA ASN A 17 -7.61 -3.84 -3.70
C ASN A 17 -7.47 -2.78 -4.81
N TRP A 18 -6.26 -2.64 -5.35
CA TRP A 18 -5.97 -1.65 -6.38
C TRP A 18 -6.86 -1.73 -7.60
N PHE A 19 -7.22 -2.94 -8.05
CA PHE A 19 -8.15 -3.14 -9.15
C PHE A 19 -9.54 -2.55 -8.85
N LEU A 20 -10.11 -2.87 -7.68
CA LEU A 20 -11.44 -2.43 -7.29
C LEU A 20 -11.53 -0.92 -7.08
N ILE A 21 -10.47 -0.30 -6.53
CA ILE A 21 -10.43 1.16 -6.32
C ILE A 21 -9.99 1.94 -7.58
N GLY A 22 -9.73 1.25 -8.70
CA GLY A 22 -9.29 1.87 -9.94
C GLY A 22 -7.87 2.47 -9.88
N TYR A 23 -7.01 1.95 -9.02
CA TYR A 23 -5.61 2.34 -8.89
C TYR A 23 -4.69 1.36 -9.59
N LYS A 24 -3.54 1.86 -10.07
CA LYS A 24 -2.45 1.06 -10.61
C LYS A 24 -1.17 1.42 -9.88
N GLY A 25 -0.42 0.41 -9.45
CA GLY A 25 0.84 0.62 -8.75
C GLY A 25 1.88 1.38 -9.60
N PRO A 26 2.87 2.04 -8.98
CA PRO A 26 3.92 2.73 -9.73
C PRO A 26 4.72 1.80 -10.64
N GLY A 27 5.16 2.33 -11.78
CA GLY A 27 5.96 1.59 -12.76
C GLY A 27 5.14 0.64 -13.64
N THR A 28 5.71 -0.50 -13.98
CA THR A 28 5.09 -1.52 -14.84
C THR A 28 4.44 -2.59 -13.99
N VAL A 29 3.19 -2.95 -14.32
CA VAL A 29 2.50 -4.07 -13.67
C VAL A 29 3.17 -5.37 -14.05
N THR A 30 3.63 -6.11 -13.04
CA THR A 30 4.28 -7.42 -13.16
C THR A 30 3.28 -8.56 -12.92
N THR A 31 2.23 -8.29 -12.16
CA THR A 31 1.10 -9.20 -11.98
C THR A 31 -0.17 -8.37 -11.90
N ALA A 32 -1.08 -8.55 -12.86
CA ALA A 32 -2.34 -7.81 -12.89
C ALA A 32 -3.23 -8.20 -11.71
N GLY A 33 -3.78 -7.19 -11.03
CA GLY A 33 -4.86 -7.40 -10.07
C GLY A 33 -6.16 -7.78 -10.76
N SER A 34 -7.09 -8.34 -9.99
CA SER A 34 -8.45 -8.63 -10.43
C SER A 34 -9.44 -8.33 -9.31
N LYS A 35 -10.72 -8.66 -9.48
CA LYS A 35 -11.72 -8.57 -8.42
C LYS A 35 -11.38 -9.41 -7.18
N THR A 36 -10.50 -10.41 -7.29
CA THR A 36 -10.17 -11.34 -6.20
C THR A 36 -8.68 -11.51 -5.95
N THR A 37 -7.81 -10.86 -6.73
CA THR A 37 -6.35 -11.02 -6.61
C THR A 37 -5.65 -9.67 -6.49
N ALA A 38 -4.61 -9.63 -5.66
CA ALA A 38 -3.73 -8.48 -5.51
C ALA A 38 -2.95 -8.16 -6.80
N GLU A 39 -2.56 -6.90 -6.96
CA GLU A 39 -1.68 -6.44 -8.03
C GLU A 39 -0.24 -6.29 -7.52
N THR A 40 0.74 -6.63 -8.37
CA THR A 40 2.14 -6.25 -8.18
C THR A 40 2.61 -5.38 -9.34
N SER A 41 3.40 -4.36 -9.03
CA SER A 41 4.06 -3.51 -10.02
C SER A 41 5.51 -3.26 -9.62
N ALA A 42 6.34 -2.83 -10.56
CA ALA A 42 7.73 -2.55 -10.29
C ALA A 42 8.23 -1.36 -11.11
N SER A 43 9.08 -0.54 -10.47
CA SER A 43 9.96 0.41 -11.14
C SER A 43 11.35 -0.19 -11.29
N THR A 44 12.32 0.59 -11.76
CA THR A 44 13.73 0.18 -11.80
C THR A 44 14.25 -0.23 -10.43
N ASN A 45 13.87 0.48 -9.36
CA ASN A 45 14.47 0.32 -8.04
C ASN A 45 13.56 -0.35 -7.00
N PHE A 46 12.25 -0.40 -7.26
CA PHE A 46 11.27 -0.85 -6.27
C PHE A 46 10.28 -1.86 -6.86
N VAL A 47 9.80 -2.76 -5.99
CA VAL A 47 8.64 -3.61 -6.19
C VAL A 47 7.54 -3.09 -5.27
N TYR A 48 6.33 -2.97 -5.78
CA TYR A 48 5.14 -2.53 -5.05
C TYR A 48 4.07 -3.61 -5.07
N THR A 49 3.34 -3.76 -3.98
CA THR A 49 2.28 -4.75 -3.84
C THR A 49 1.12 -4.15 -3.07
N GLY A 50 -0.10 -4.24 -3.62
CA GLY A 50 -1.32 -4.07 -2.84
C GLY A 50 -1.62 -5.37 -2.08
N GLU A 51 -1.96 -5.32 -0.80
CA GLU A 51 -2.07 -6.56 0.00
C GLU A 51 -3.42 -7.26 -0.12
N PHE A 52 -4.50 -6.50 -0.37
CA PHE A 52 -5.84 -7.07 -0.37
C PHE A 52 -6.09 -7.95 -1.60
N ALA A 53 -6.63 -9.15 -1.35
CA ALA A 53 -7.17 -10.02 -2.37
C ALA A 53 -8.67 -9.71 -2.55
N GLY A 54 -9.00 -8.81 -3.47
CA GLY A 54 -10.37 -8.30 -3.63
C GLY A 54 -10.72 -7.25 -2.58
N SER A 55 -11.83 -7.43 -1.86
CA SER A 55 -12.27 -6.51 -0.80
C SER A 55 -12.23 -7.15 0.59
N VAL A 56 -11.97 -6.34 1.61
CA VAL A 56 -12.03 -6.73 3.02
C VAL A 56 -12.83 -5.71 3.83
N VAL A 57 -13.49 -6.14 4.89
CA VAL A 57 -14.21 -5.24 5.80
C VAL A 57 -13.23 -4.25 6.44
N LEU A 58 -13.56 -2.96 6.44
CA LEU A 58 -12.76 -1.86 6.98
C LEU A 58 -12.37 -2.07 8.45
N ALA A 59 -13.25 -2.67 9.25
CA ALA A 59 -12.98 -3.01 10.64
C ALA A 59 -11.82 -4.00 10.82
N THR A 60 -11.54 -4.84 9.81
CA THR A 60 -10.38 -5.74 9.80
C THR A 60 -9.08 -4.96 9.61
N GLY A 61 -9.13 -3.89 8.82
CA GLY A 61 -7.96 -3.13 8.39
C GLY A 61 -6.96 -4.01 7.62
N GLY A 62 -5.71 -3.54 7.58
CA GLY A 62 -4.59 -4.30 7.01
C GLY A 62 -3.61 -3.41 6.27
N ILE A 63 -2.62 -4.01 5.63
CA ILE A 63 -1.69 -3.27 4.78
C ILE A 63 -2.42 -2.92 3.49
N GLY A 64 -2.58 -1.63 3.19
CA GLY A 64 -3.12 -1.20 1.91
C GLY A 64 -2.15 -1.50 0.79
N TRP A 65 -0.89 -1.12 1.01
CA TRP A 65 0.21 -1.47 0.12
C TRP A 65 1.57 -1.43 0.81
N LYS A 66 2.54 -2.07 0.16
CA LYS A 66 3.93 -2.16 0.60
C LYS A 66 4.91 -2.07 -0.57
N ALA A 67 6.13 -1.63 -0.29
CA ALA A 67 7.21 -1.57 -1.26
C ALA A 67 8.53 -2.13 -0.73
N ALA A 68 9.23 -2.86 -1.61
CA ALA A 68 10.55 -3.41 -1.40
C ALA A 68 11.54 -2.78 -2.39
N ASN A 69 12.70 -2.33 -1.92
CA ASN A 69 13.81 -1.97 -2.79
C ASN A 69 14.48 -3.25 -3.32
N LYS A 70 14.75 -3.26 -4.63
CA LYS A 70 15.32 -4.42 -5.35
C LYS A 70 16.78 -4.69 -5.01
N ALA A 71 17.48 -3.69 -4.51
CA ALA A 71 18.87 -3.76 -4.11
C ALA A 71 19.07 -2.95 -2.83
N LYS A 72 20.18 -3.18 -2.14
CA LYS A 72 20.62 -2.33 -1.03
C LYS A 72 20.75 -0.88 -1.53
N LEU A 73 20.01 0.03 -0.90
CA LEU A 73 20.06 1.47 -1.17
C LEU A 73 20.67 2.15 0.05
N ASN A 74 21.93 2.59 -0.05
CA ASN A 74 22.72 3.03 1.11
C ASN A 74 22.70 1.96 2.22
N ASP A 75 22.32 2.29 3.44
CA ASP A 75 22.21 1.33 4.57
C ASP A 75 20.83 0.68 4.71
N CYS A 76 19.93 0.90 3.75
CA CYS A 76 18.65 0.20 3.67
C CYS A 76 18.82 -1.11 2.91
N ALA A 77 18.71 -2.24 3.62
CA ALA A 77 18.78 -3.57 3.01
C ALA A 77 17.65 -3.76 1.97
N GLY A 78 17.94 -4.46 0.88
CA GLY A 78 16.95 -4.73 -0.16
C GLY A 78 17.38 -5.88 -1.06
N ASP A 79 16.43 -6.76 -1.30
CA ASP A 79 16.53 -7.99 -2.11
C ASP A 79 15.30 -8.13 -3.04
N GLY A 80 14.45 -7.10 -3.12
CA GLY A 80 13.19 -7.13 -3.86
C GLY A 80 12.05 -7.89 -3.16
N ALA A 81 12.29 -8.48 -1.99
CA ALA A 81 11.31 -9.22 -1.21
C ALA A 81 11.07 -8.63 0.20
N THR A 82 12.06 -7.93 0.75
CA THR A 82 12.00 -7.24 2.04
C THR A 82 11.30 -5.90 1.87
N TYR A 83 10.09 -5.78 2.44
CA TYR A 83 9.29 -4.56 2.36
C TYR A 83 9.73 -3.56 3.43
N ASN A 84 10.28 -2.43 2.98
CA ASN A 84 10.78 -1.38 3.87
C ASN A 84 9.81 -0.21 4.03
N TRP A 85 8.80 -0.09 3.16
CA TRP A 85 7.76 0.94 3.23
C TRP A 85 6.40 0.28 3.18
N THR A 86 5.52 0.64 4.12
CA THR A 86 4.14 0.14 4.16
C THR A 86 3.19 1.28 4.49
N ILE A 87 1.96 1.19 3.97
CA ILE A 87 0.83 1.98 4.47
C ILE A 87 -0.19 1.01 5.06
N THR A 88 -0.41 1.11 6.37
CA THR A 88 -1.47 0.39 7.06
C THR A 88 -2.76 1.21 7.01
N ILE A 89 -3.88 0.53 6.77
CA ILE A 89 -5.22 1.09 6.78
C ILE A 89 -5.97 0.50 7.97
N ALA A 90 -6.66 1.35 8.73
CA ALA A 90 -7.57 0.94 9.79
C ALA A 90 -8.85 1.78 9.75
N ALA A 91 -9.90 1.31 10.39
CA ALA A 91 -11.10 2.11 10.63
C ALA A 91 -10.74 3.41 11.37
N GLY A 92 -11.40 4.50 10.99
CA GLY A 92 -11.32 5.79 11.65
C GLY A 92 -12.29 5.93 12.82
N SER A 93 -12.42 7.16 13.30
CA SER A 93 -13.27 7.51 14.44
C SER A 93 -14.76 7.46 14.13
N ALA A 94 -15.15 7.73 12.88
CA ALA A 94 -16.54 7.62 12.43
C ALA A 94 -16.75 6.49 11.41
N ALA A 95 -18.00 6.05 11.28
CA ALA A 95 -18.38 5.05 10.29
C ALA A 95 -18.04 5.51 8.87
N GLY A 96 -17.40 4.64 8.08
CA GLY A 96 -16.95 4.96 6.73
C GLY A 96 -15.67 5.79 6.65
N GLU A 97 -15.03 6.13 7.78
CA GLU A 97 -13.71 6.76 7.79
C GLU A 97 -12.59 5.72 7.84
N ALA A 98 -11.50 5.96 7.12
CA ALA A 98 -10.27 5.19 7.23
C ALA A 98 -9.10 6.08 7.65
N THR A 99 -8.21 5.51 8.44
CA THR A 99 -6.91 6.09 8.80
C THR A 99 -5.81 5.40 8.03
N TYR A 100 -4.79 6.18 7.65
CA TYR A 100 -3.66 5.71 6.86
C TYR A 100 -2.38 5.98 7.64
N THR A 101 -1.68 4.91 8.01
CA THR A 101 -0.46 5.00 8.81
C THR A 101 0.74 4.58 7.98
N PRO A 102 1.60 5.52 7.56
CA PRO A 102 2.86 5.17 6.92
C PRO A 102 3.84 4.59 7.93
N ASN A 103 4.52 3.51 7.54
CA ASN A 103 5.59 2.91 8.32
C ASN A 103 6.82 2.65 7.44
N VAL A 104 7.99 2.92 8.01
CA VAL A 104 9.29 2.61 7.39
C VAL A 104 10.04 1.67 8.32
N ALA A 105 10.64 0.61 7.78
CA ALA A 105 11.23 -0.47 8.57
C ALA A 105 12.33 0.00 9.54
N ASN A 106 13.11 1.01 9.16
CA ASN A 106 14.16 1.60 10.01
C ASN A 106 14.58 2.98 9.49
N ASP A 107 15.38 3.67 10.30
CA ASP A 107 15.87 5.04 10.02
C ASP A 107 16.75 5.10 8.76
N ASN A 108 17.54 4.05 8.47
CA ASN A 108 18.34 4.00 7.25
C ASN A 108 17.47 4.04 5.99
N CYS A 109 16.33 3.34 6.00
CA CYS A 109 15.35 3.38 4.91
C CYS A 109 14.53 4.68 4.90
N GLU A 110 14.30 5.31 6.06
CA GLU A 110 13.56 6.57 6.16
C GLU A 110 14.29 7.72 5.49
N THR A 111 15.63 7.78 5.61
CA THR A 111 16.44 8.83 4.95
C THR A 111 16.26 8.86 3.43
N LEU A 112 15.89 7.74 2.80
CA LEU A 112 15.65 7.65 1.36
C LEU A 112 14.30 8.25 0.95
N THR A 113 13.35 8.33 1.89
CA THR A 113 12.00 8.85 1.67
C THR A 113 11.55 9.74 2.84
N PRO A 114 12.19 10.90 3.06
CA PRO A 114 11.99 11.69 4.28
C PRO A 114 10.54 12.15 4.51
N SER A 115 9.76 12.30 3.43
CA SER A 115 8.36 12.70 3.49
C SER A 115 7.39 11.53 3.65
N PHE A 116 7.84 10.27 3.62
CA PHE A 116 6.95 9.11 3.60
C PHE A 116 6.10 9.01 4.88
N LYS A 117 6.72 9.21 6.06
CA LYS A 117 6.00 9.21 7.33
C LYS A 117 5.03 10.39 7.50
N SER A 118 5.11 11.40 6.62
CA SER A 118 4.20 12.55 6.64
C SER A 118 2.92 12.33 5.82
N ILE A 119 2.79 11.21 5.11
CA ILE A 119 1.58 10.87 4.35
C ILE A 119 0.41 10.67 5.33
N LYS A 120 -0.72 11.34 5.05
CA LYS A 120 -2.00 11.20 5.78
C LYS A 120 -3.12 10.85 4.80
#